data_AF-A0A177PDX3-F1
#
_entry.id   AF-A0A177PDX3-F1
#
_cell.length_a   1.000
_cell.length_b   1.000
_cell.length_c   1.000
_cell.angle_alpha   90.00
_cell.angle_beta   90.00
_cell.angle_gamma   90.00
#
_symmetry.space_group_name_H-M   'P 1'
#
loop_
_entity.id
_entity.type
_entity.pdbx_description
1 polymer ?
#
loop_
_entity_poly.entity_id
_entity_poly.type
_entity_poly.pdbx_seq_one_letter_code
_entity_poly.pdbx_strand_id
1 'polypeptide(L)'
;MILLLTGVARRALAVDCPNVDVDKVKRAIGDLSDFYGDVPSCLDCQRQSKPIERLICQNSGLRLMEILDTKAAVYAYENATKTQTTHSKPDCSFVRKQLSNNCVDAVCACANLKEHTNDSRGGESPYYGETR
;
A
#
# COMPACT_ATOMS: atom_id res chain seq x y z
N MET A 1 -32.40 -23.80 -33.34
CA MET A 1 -31.09 -23.15 -33.13
C MET A 1 -31.18 -22.33 -31.85
N ILE A 2 -30.50 -22.76 -30.79
CA ILE A 2 -30.40 -22.00 -29.53
C ILE A 2 -28.99 -21.39 -29.51
N LEU A 3 -28.90 -20.06 -29.65
CA LEU A 3 -27.64 -19.33 -29.47
C LEU A 3 -27.37 -19.19 -27.97
N LEU A 4 -26.44 -19.97 -27.45
CA LEU A 4 -25.84 -19.77 -26.13
C LEU A 4 -24.81 -18.64 -26.25
N LEU A 5 -25.19 -17.43 -25.83
CA LEU A 5 -24.24 -16.33 -25.59
C LEU A 5 -23.43 -16.66 -24.33
N THR A 6 -22.27 -17.29 -24.50
CA THR A 6 -21.28 -17.44 -23.43
C THR A 6 -20.72 -16.06 -23.10
N GLY A 7 -21.25 -15.43 -22.05
CA GLY A 7 -20.70 -14.22 -21.48
C GLY A 7 -19.31 -14.51 -20.92
N VAL A 8 -18.27 -14.04 -21.61
CA VAL A 8 -16.91 -14.05 -21.06
C VAL A 8 -16.86 -12.96 -20.00
N ALA A 9 -16.99 -13.35 -18.73
CA ALA A 9 -16.67 -12.46 -17.62
C ALA A 9 -15.18 -12.11 -17.71
N ARG A 10 -14.87 -10.98 -18.35
CA ARG A 10 -13.55 -10.34 -18.24
C ARG A 10 -13.39 -10.01 -16.76
N ARG A 11 -12.65 -10.84 -16.02
CA ARG A 11 -11.98 -10.37 -14.81
C ARG A 11 -11.09 -9.25 -15.31
N ALA A 12 -11.46 -8.00 -15.03
CA ALA A 12 -10.52 -6.91 -15.11
C ALA A 12 -9.35 -7.37 -14.23
N LEU A 13 -8.22 -7.71 -14.85
CA LEU A 13 -6.98 -7.86 -14.10
C LEU A 13 -6.87 -6.54 -13.34
N ALA A 14 -6.85 -6.62 -12.00
CA ALA A 14 -6.51 -5.47 -11.19
C ALA A 14 -5.26 -4.89 -11.85
N VAL A 15 -5.31 -3.63 -12.28
CA VAL A 15 -4.16 -3.01 -12.93
C VAL A 15 -3.06 -3.06 -11.88
N ASP A 16 -2.17 -4.04 -12.01
CA ASP A 16 -1.09 -4.24 -11.07
C ASP A 16 -0.20 -3.02 -11.13
N CYS A 17 0.34 -2.61 -9.99
CA CYS A 17 1.26 -1.50 -10.01
C CYS A 17 2.46 -1.87 -10.90
N PRO A 18 2.68 -1.14 -12.02
CA PRO A 18 3.75 -1.50 -12.94
C PRO A 18 5.10 -1.37 -12.25
N ASN A 19 5.98 -2.32 -12.57
CA ASN A 19 7.38 -2.33 -12.14
C ASN A 19 7.54 -2.33 -10.61
N VAL A 20 6.72 -3.11 -9.88
CA VAL A 20 6.94 -3.39 -8.46
C VAL A 20 7.50 -4.79 -8.30
N ASP A 21 8.73 -4.87 -7.79
CA ASP A 21 9.33 -6.12 -7.30
C ASP A 21 8.75 -6.41 -5.91
N VAL A 22 7.80 -7.34 -5.87
CA VAL A 22 7.10 -7.72 -4.63
C VAL A 22 8.07 -8.30 -3.58
N ASP A 23 9.16 -8.94 -3.99
CA ASP A 23 10.12 -9.52 -3.06
C ASP A 23 11.03 -8.45 -2.43
N LYS A 24 11.32 -7.36 -3.14
CA LYS A 24 11.92 -6.17 -2.53
C LYS A 24 10.99 -5.52 -1.51
N VAL A 25 9.70 -5.39 -1.82
CA VAL A 25 8.70 -4.84 -0.88
C VAL A 25 8.61 -5.69 0.39
N LYS A 26 8.52 -7.03 0.24
CA LYS A 26 8.49 -7.95 1.40
C LYS A 26 9.75 -7.87 2.25
N ARG A 27 10.94 -7.79 1.63
CA ARG A 27 12.20 -7.60 2.36
C ARG A 27 12.20 -6.31 3.16
N ALA A 28 11.80 -5.19 2.54
CA ALA A 28 11.70 -3.91 3.24
C ALA A 28 10.68 -3.92 4.39
N ILE A 29 9.57 -4.66 4.26
CA ILE A 29 8.64 -4.90 5.38
C ILE A 29 9.33 -5.69 6.49
N GLY A 30 10.08 -6.74 6.14
CA GLY A 30 10.87 -7.54 7.07
C GLY A 30 11.84 -6.67 7.87
N ASP A 31 12.66 -5.88 7.18
CA ASP A 31 13.66 -4.98 7.80
C ASP A 31 13.03 -4.00 8.80
N LEU A 32 11.86 -3.43 8.47
CA LEU A 32 11.14 -2.55 9.40
C LEU A 32 10.47 -3.33 10.54
N SER A 33 10.10 -4.59 10.31
CA SER A 33 9.40 -5.41 11.30
C SER A 33 10.30 -5.86 12.46
N ASP A 34 11.63 -5.75 12.33
CA ASP A 34 12.57 -5.95 13.43
C ASP A 34 12.29 -5.01 14.62
N PHE A 35 11.77 -3.82 14.35
CA PHE A 35 11.42 -2.81 15.36
C PHE A 35 9.92 -2.46 15.39
N TYR A 36 9.23 -2.56 14.25
CA TYR A 36 7.83 -2.17 14.06
C TYR A 36 6.94 -3.35 13.68
N GLY A 37 7.29 -4.56 14.11
CA GLY A 37 6.56 -5.79 13.77
C GLY A 37 5.11 -5.79 14.26
N ASP A 38 4.84 -5.11 15.36
CA ASP A 38 3.53 -4.97 16.01
C ASP A 38 2.63 -3.88 15.38
N VAL A 39 3.16 -3.04 14.48
CA VAL A 39 2.36 -2.09 13.70
C VAL A 39 1.57 -2.86 12.62
N PRO A 40 0.23 -2.96 12.71
CA PRO A 40 -0.58 -3.58 11.67
C PRO A 40 -0.72 -2.62 10.47
N SER A 41 -1.37 -3.07 9.40
CA SER A 41 -1.80 -2.12 8.36
C SER A 41 -2.79 -1.10 8.95
N CYS A 42 -2.85 0.11 8.41
CA CYS A 42 -3.80 1.11 8.88
C CYS A 42 -5.25 0.84 8.42
N LEU A 43 -5.42 0.01 7.38
CA LEU A 43 -6.73 -0.37 6.85
C LEU A 43 -7.32 -1.65 7.48
N ASP A 44 -8.61 -1.58 7.83
CA ASP A 44 -9.45 -2.74 8.13
C ASP A 44 -10.12 -3.23 6.84
N CYS A 45 -9.58 -4.31 6.26
CA CYS A 45 -10.13 -4.88 5.03
C CYS A 45 -11.43 -5.69 5.21
N GLN A 46 -12.04 -5.68 6.38
CA GLN A 46 -13.41 -6.16 6.58
C GLN A 46 -14.41 -5.00 6.65
N ARG A 47 -13.93 -3.75 6.77
CA ARG A 47 -14.76 -2.55 6.98
C ARG A 47 -14.25 -1.36 6.16
N GLN A 48 -14.26 -1.48 4.83
CA GLN A 48 -13.89 -0.38 3.95
C GLN A 48 -15.06 0.58 3.73
N SER A 49 -14.80 1.86 3.92
CA SER A 49 -15.78 2.94 3.71
C SER A 49 -15.57 3.65 2.37
N LYS A 50 -14.32 3.71 1.87
CA LYS A 50 -13.95 4.48 0.67
C LYS A 50 -13.55 3.58 -0.50
N PRO A 51 -13.75 4.01 -1.76
CA PRO A 51 -13.34 3.25 -2.94
C PRO A 51 -11.85 2.88 -2.94
N ILE A 52 -10.97 3.80 -2.54
CA ILE A 52 -9.52 3.53 -2.51
C ILE A 52 -9.14 2.45 -1.49
N GLU A 53 -9.83 2.41 -0.34
CA GLU A 53 -9.60 1.38 0.68
C GLU A 53 -9.99 0.01 0.12
N ARG A 54 -11.13 -0.07 -0.59
CA ARG A 54 -11.56 -1.30 -1.29
C ARG A 54 -10.55 -1.74 -2.34
N LEU A 55 -10.08 -0.79 -3.16
CA LEU A 55 -9.07 -1.04 -4.18
C LEU A 55 -7.78 -1.62 -3.58
N ILE A 56 -7.24 -0.99 -2.53
CA ILE A 56 -6.03 -1.47 -1.85
C ILE A 56 -6.27 -2.86 -1.23
N CYS A 57 -7.40 -3.06 -0.56
CA CYS A 57 -7.72 -4.36 0.06
C CYS A 57 -7.94 -5.51 -0.94
N GLN A 58 -8.31 -5.20 -2.18
CA GLN A 58 -8.55 -6.20 -3.24
C GLN A 58 -7.31 -6.47 -4.11
N ASN A 59 -6.27 -5.62 -4.04
CA ASN A 59 -5.02 -5.81 -4.77
C ASN A 59 -3.88 -6.18 -3.80
N SER A 60 -3.34 -7.39 -3.92
CA SER A 60 -2.30 -7.89 -3.01
C SER A 60 -1.00 -7.07 -3.06
N GLY A 61 -0.63 -6.53 -4.23
CA GLY A 61 0.52 -5.65 -4.39
C GLY A 61 0.33 -4.34 -3.63
N LEU A 62 -0.76 -3.61 -3.89
CA LEU A 62 -1.10 -2.38 -3.17
C LEU A 62 -1.23 -2.62 -1.66
N ARG A 63 -1.75 -3.77 -1.26
CA ARG A 63 -1.85 -4.15 0.16
C ARG A 63 -0.48 -4.25 0.83
N LEU A 64 0.49 -4.90 0.17
CA LEU A 64 1.86 -4.97 0.69
C LEU A 64 2.51 -3.58 0.74
N MET A 65 2.27 -2.75 -0.27
CA MET A 65 2.76 -1.38 -0.31
C MET A 65 2.18 -0.52 0.83
N GLU A 66 0.88 -0.62 1.11
CA GLU A 66 0.25 0.10 2.23
C GLU A 66 0.73 -0.37 3.60
N ILE A 67 1.01 -1.67 3.77
CA ILE A 67 1.63 -2.19 4.99
C ILE A 67 3.03 -1.59 5.18
N LEU A 68 3.84 -1.59 4.12
CA LEU A 68 5.18 -1.01 4.14
C LEU A 68 5.11 0.49 4.46
N ASP A 69 4.22 1.21 3.79
CA ASP A 69 3.98 2.64 3.97
C ASP A 69 3.59 2.98 5.41
N THR A 70 2.64 2.22 5.98
CA THR A 70 2.19 2.41 7.36
C THR A 70 3.33 2.27 8.35
N LYS A 71 4.15 1.22 8.21
CA LYS A 71 5.32 1.00 9.08
C LYS A 71 6.37 2.11 8.90
N ALA A 72 6.64 2.50 7.66
CA ALA A 72 7.59 3.56 7.36
C ALA A 72 7.14 4.92 7.93
N ALA A 73 5.85 5.25 7.85
CA ALA A 73 5.30 6.49 8.37
C ALA A 73 5.39 6.56 9.91
N VAL A 74 5.11 5.44 10.60
CA VAL A 74 5.31 5.34 12.05
C VAL A 74 6.78 5.55 12.40
N TYR A 75 7.69 4.81 11.75
CA TYR A 75 9.13 4.98 11.91
C TYR A 75 9.58 6.43 11.74
N ALA A 76 9.15 7.08 10.65
CA ALA A 76 9.50 8.46 10.34
C ALA A 76 9.04 9.43 11.44
N TYR A 77 7.78 9.31 11.87
CA TYR A 77 7.21 10.15 12.90
C TYR A 77 7.93 9.99 14.24
N GLU A 78 8.13 8.76 14.69
CA GLU A 78 8.76 8.48 15.99
C GLU A 78 10.23 8.91 16.01
N ASN A 79 10.95 8.71 14.90
CA ASN A 79 12.32 9.18 14.80
C ASN A 79 12.44 10.70 14.76
N ALA A 80 11.52 11.39 14.10
CA ALA A 80 11.50 12.84 14.05
C ALA A 80 11.10 13.48 15.39
N THR A 81 10.12 12.90 16.08
CA THR A 81 9.51 13.48 17.30
C THR A 81 10.07 12.91 18.60
N LYS A 82 10.81 11.80 18.54
CA LYS A 82 11.27 11.02 19.70
C LYS A 82 10.13 10.57 20.62
N THR A 83 8.93 10.39 20.05
CA THR A 83 7.72 10.00 20.77
C THR A 83 7.13 8.76 20.15
N GLN A 84 6.90 7.72 20.94
CA GLN A 84 6.29 6.48 20.47
C GLN A 84 4.78 6.68 20.23
N THR A 85 4.29 6.16 19.12
CA THR A 85 2.87 6.14 18.74
C THR A 85 2.15 4.93 19.35
N THR A 86 0.82 4.93 19.29
CA THR A 86 0.06 3.71 19.61
C THR A 86 0.08 2.76 18.41
N HIS A 87 1.02 1.82 18.39
CA HIS A 87 1.24 0.91 17.26
C HIS A 87 -0.01 0.12 16.85
N SER A 88 -0.87 -0.29 17.80
CA SER A 88 -2.10 -1.03 17.50
C SER A 88 -3.15 -0.24 16.71
N LYS A 89 -2.96 1.08 16.57
CA LYS A 89 -3.86 1.97 15.84
C LYS A 89 -3.05 3.04 15.09
N PRO A 90 -2.32 2.65 14.02
CA PRO A 90 -1.50 3.59 13.27
C PRO A 90 -2.38 4.62 12.56
N ASP A 91 -1.81 5.81 12.31
CA ASP A 91 -2.53 6.83 11.54
C ASP A 91 -2.76 6.35 10.10
N CYS A 92 -3.98 6.55 9.62
CA CYS A 92 -4.40 6.19 8.27
C CYS A 92 -4.84 7.42 7.47
N SER A 93 -4.49 8.63 7.93
CA SER A 93 -4.89 9.89 7.31
C SER A 93 -4.37 10.02 5.88
N PHE A 94 -3.17 9.52 5.59
CA PHE A 94 -2.62 9.46 4.23
C PHE A 94 -3.58 8.71 3.28
N VAL A 95 -3.96 7.48 3.61
CA VAL A 95 -4.89 6.70 2.78
C VAL A 95 -6.30 7.31 2.76
N ARG A 96 -6.85 7.64 3.93
CA ARG A 96 -8.26 8.08 4.09
C ARG A 96 -8.55 9.47 3.57
N LYS A 97 -7.54 10.35 3.52
CA LYS A 97 -7.67 11.72 3.05
C LYS A 97 -6.92 11.92 1.74
N GLN A 98 -5.61 11.67 1.70
CA GLN A 98 -4.83 12.00 0.51
C GLN A 98 -5.12 11.06 -0.65
N LEU A 99 -4.88 9.75 -0.50
CA LEU A 99 -5.17 8.79 -1.58
C LEU A 99 -6.64 8.81 -1.97
N SER A 100 -7.54 8.90 -0.99
CA SER A 100 -8.99 8.93 -1.23
C SER A 100 -9.47 10.14 -2.01
N ASN A 101 -8.81 11.29 -1.87
CA ASN A 101 -9.20 12.52 -2.57
C ASN A 101 -8.50 12.66 -3.93
N ASN A 102 -7.31 12.08 -4.08
CA ASN A 102 -6.44 12.30 -5.23
C ASN A 102 -6.39 11.12 -6.21
N CYS A 103 -6.80 9.93 -5.79
CA CYS A 103 -6.71 8.71 -6.60
C CYS A 103 -8.05 8.02 -6.79
N VAL A 104 -8.27 7.55 -8.02
CA VAL A 104 -9.45 6.76 -8.42
C VAL A 104 -9.10 5.35 -8.92
N ASP A 105 -7.81 5.06 -9.12
CA ASP A 105 -7.32 3.80 -9.66
C ASP A 105 -6.03 3.30 -8.99
N ALA A 106 -5.61 2.10 -9.37
CA ALA A 106 -4.45 1.42 -8.82
C ALA A 106 -3.12 2.05 -9.24
N VAL A 107 -3.06 2.70 -10.40
CA VAL A 107 -1.84 3.35 -10.89
C VAL A 107 -1.54 4.58 -10.03
N CYS A 108 -2.54 5.42 -9.79
CA CYS A 108 -2.43 6.57 -8.91
C CYS A 108 -2.12 6.14 -7.47
N ALA A 109 -2.87 5.17 -6.93
CA ALA A 109 -2.65 4.65 -5.59
C ALA A 109 -1.21 4.16 -5.41
N CYS A 110 -0.70 3.44 -6.41
CA CYS A 110 0.66 2.95 -6.36
C CYS A 110 1.70 4.08 -6.38
N ALA A 111 1.57 5.03 -7.31
CA ALA A 111 2.54 6.13 -7.42
C ALA A 111 2.67 6.90 -6.09
N ASN A 112 1.53 7.21 -5.47
CA ASN A 112 1.51 7.93 -4.19
C ASN A 112 2.04 7.07 -3.03
N LEU A 113 1.73 5.77 -2.97
CA LEU A 113 2.32 4.87 -1.97
C LEU A 113 3.84 4.76 -2.14
N LYS A 114 4.35 4.72 -3.38
CA LYS A 114 5.80 4.71 -3.64
C LYS A 114 6.47 5.96 -3.10
N GLU A 115 5.93 7.13 -3.44
CA GLU A 115 6.45 8.44 -3.03
C GLU A 115 6.44 8.59 -1.51
N HIS A 116 5.28 8.40 -0.87
CA HIS A 116 5.13 8.59 0.58
C HIS A 116 5.99 7.61 1.40
N THR A 117 6.10 6.36 0.97
CA THR A 117 6.98 5.38 1.62
C THR A 117 8.45 5.80 1.48
N ASN A 118 8.88 6.29 0.32
CA ASN A 118 10.25 6.72 0.11
C ASN A 118 10.60 7.94 0.97
N ASP A 119 9.70 8.92 1.04
CA ASP A 119 9.84 10.09 1.91
C ASP A 119 9.93 9.70 3.39
N SER A 120 9.18 8.67 3.79
CA SER A 120 9.16 8.19 5.17
C SER A 120 10.40 7.37 5.56
N ARG A 121 10.97 6.59 4.64
CA ARG A 121 12.15 5.74 4.94
C ARG A 121 13.46 6.50 4.93
N GLY A 122 13.62 7.50 4.06
CA GLY A 122 14.87 8.27 3.92
C GLY A 122 16.09 7.47 3.45
N GLY A 123 15.89 6.27 2.89
CA GLY A 123 16.93 5.34 2.43
C GLY A 123 16.70 4.82 1.02
N GLU A 124 17.34 3.70 0.65
CA GLU A 124 17.13 3.11 -0.68
C GLU A 124 15.66 2.72 -0.88
N SER A 125 15.11 3.18 -2.00
CA SER A 125 13.72 2.89 -2.39
C SER A 125 13.56 1.39 -2.63
N PRO A 126 12.58 0.74 -1.96
CA PRO A 126 12.25 -0.66 -2.20
C PRO A 126 11.54 -0.85 -3.54
N TYR A 127 11.20 0.25 -4.22
CA TYR A 127 10.51 0.27 -5.51
C TYR A 127 11.45 0.56 -6.68
N TYR A 128 12.72 0.88 -6.42
CA TYR A 128 13.71 0.99 -7.47
C TYR A 128 14.40 -0.37 -7.68
N GLY A 129 14.32 -0.84 -8.91
CA GLY A 129 14.91 -2.08 -9.41
C GLY A 129 14.97 -1.97 -10.92
N GLU A 130 16.16 -2.13 -11.46
CA GLU A 130 16.60 -1.69 -12.79
C GLU A 130 15.69 -2.18 -13.93
N THR A 131 14.86 -1.29 -14.48
CA THR A 131 14.63 -1.32 -15.93
C THR A 131 15.78 -0.56 -16.57
N ARG A 132 16.79 -1.30 -17.02
CA ARG A 132 17.60 -0.88 -18.15
C ARG A 132 17.04 -1.51 -19.41
#